data_AF-A0A963PEB2-F1
#
_entry.id   AF-A0A963PEB2-F1
#
_cell.length_a   1.000
_cell.length_b   1.000
_cell.length_c   1.000
_cell.angle_alpha   90.00
_cell.angle_beta   90.00
_cell.angle_gamma   90.00
#
_symmetry.space_group_name_H-M   'P 1'
#
loop_
_entity.id
_entity.type
_entity.pdbx_description
1 polymer ?
#
loop_
_entity_poly.entity_id
_entity_poly.type
_entity_poly.pdbx_seq_one_letter_code
_entity_poly.pdbx_strand_id
1 'polypeptide(L)'
;MATLRSCPSCHRRFLASAATALALAAIAPYGTAAAADLCAPPSTTLSSAGGTGDFCDLGAGESVVIDANGSLNDDTPASSAVRVTGAAGTIDNEGSITATDHGISLTTGTSLDAITNGGTITSGSDATDRGISINGATVTNQISNDGTIDASIGVVLENGAQSGTITNTGTINAESAGIRIWQANSTINGSIVNEGEIHSTNTLHLAGNTITGPVINRGILTSPVGSVVRMGGGGKMDGGLINEEGALMESGGDDVLHITNSGSRIDFIDNRGTMRLTSNTPSNGVVAVYSNGQITNDLVNSGTIDGMANRGIFVSGTGQILGDVVNSGTIRGTTGIGIDNGTLARIENQVTGVIAGIDYAISAVNPAVALTIDNAGTLDGDAALGPATLNLTGTTARVIGDVSGAAGSIVDVQGTFTSEGTFNVDTFGVASGGSLTLGHDVTATSGVTNAGTVDIGGGTISITGDYTQAAGGGLTLDVASTSNHGTLAVSGVADIAASGALTVDVSGATNLADGATIADVITAASINGTAVSVSDNSAILDFTGVVNGAAVDLTAHANSLGTV
;
A
#
# COMPACT_ATOMS: atom_id res chain seq x y z
N MET A 1 -7.19 54.76 -11.94
CA MET A 1 -7.18 55.98 -11.11
C MET A 1 -7.87 55.67 -9.79
N ALA A 2 -7.13 55.13 -8.83
CA ALA A 2 -7.45 55.10 -7.40
C ALA A 2 -6.20 54.59 -6.69
N THR A 3 -5.72 55.42 -5.76
CA THR A 3 -4.41 55.39 -5.10
C THR A 3 -4.44 54.53 -3.85
N LEU A 4 -3.48 53.60 -3.70
CA LEU A 4 -3.16 52.98 -2.42
C LEU A 4 -2.00 53.74 -1.76
N ARG A 5 -2.25 54.16 -0.52
CA ARG A 5 -1.33 54.90 0.36
C ARG A 5 -0.31 53.94 0.99
N SER A 6 0.91 54.46 1.09
CA SER A 6 2.07 53.98 1.85
C SER A 6 1.86 53.91 3.37
N CYS A 7 2.54 52.97 4.04
CA CYS A 7 3.60 53.27 5.03
C CYS A 7 4.25 51.99 5.58
N PRO A 8 5.45 52.09 6.20
CA PRO A 8 6.57 51.18 5.97
C PRO A 8 7.10 50.53 7.26
N SER A 9 7.83 49.42 7.10
CA SER A 9 8.77 48.74 8.03
C SER A 9 8.54 47.24 7.85
N CYS A 10 9.48 46.38 7.50
CA CYS A 10 10.93 46.41 7.63
C CYS A 10 11.59 45.83 6.37
N HIS A 11 12.54 46.57 5.80
CA HIS A 11 13.60 46.05 4.95
C HIS A 11 14.60 45.28 5.82
N ARG A 12 15.02 44.09 5.39
CA ARG A 12 16.41 43.63 5.57
C ARG A 12 16.96 43.27 4.20
N ARG A 13 17.71 44.23 3.64
CA ARG A 13 18.53 44.06 2.45
C ARG A 13 19.88 43.46 2.87
N PHE A 14 20.24 42.38 2.19
CA PHE A 14 21.61 42.05 1.84
C PHE A 14 22.30 43.28 1.25
N LEU A 15 23.48 43.64 1.75
CA LEU A 15 24.54 44.27 0.97
C LEU A 15 25.89 44.06 1.67
N ALA A 16 26.82 43.57 0.87
CA ALA A 16 28.23 43.40 1.17
C ALA A 16 28.90 44.72 1.55
N SER A 17 29.85 44.67 2.47
CA SER A 17 30.89 45.69 2.61
C SER A 17 32.21 44.99 2.92
N ALA A 18 33.10 45.04 1.93
CA ALA A 18 34.51 44.73 2.08
C ALA A 18 35.19 45.88 2.85
N ALA A 19 35.85 45.54 3.95
CA ALA A 19 36.83 46.40 4.60
C ALA A 19 38.06 45.56 4.93
N THR A 20 39.06 45.69 4.07
CA THR A 20 40.40 45.10 4.20
C THR A 20 41.13 45.79 5.36
N ALA A 21 41.36 45.06 6.45
CA ALA A 21 42.32 45.44 7.48
C ALA A 21 43.42 44.37 7.52
N LEU A 22 44.57 44.73 6.95
CA LEU A 22 45.79 43.93 6.92
C LEU A 22 46.42 43.95 8.32
N ALA A 23 46.11 42.95 9.15
CA ALA A 23 46.85 42.67 10.37
C ALA A 23 47.89 41.59 10.07
N LEU A 24 49.13 42.01 9.89
CA LEU A 24 50.30 41.15 9.75
C LEU A 24 50.61 40.53 11.12
N ALA A 25 49.89 39.45 11.46
CA ALA A 25 50.23 38.59 12.59
C ALA A 25 51.35 37.64 12.15
N ALA A 26 52.38 37.53 12.99
CA ALA A 26 53.54 36.69 12.77
C ALA A 26 53.10 35.25 12.43
N ILE A 27 53.44 34.80 11.23
CA ILE A 27 53.32 33.41 10.81
C ILE A 27 54.38 32.65 11.59
N ALA A 28 54.00 32.07 12.74
CA ALA A 28 54.69 30.89 13.23
C ALA A 28 54.58 29.83 12.12
N PRO A 29 55.66 29.11 11.77
CA PRO A 29 55.54 28.01 10.83
C PRO A 29 54.61 26.98 11.46
N TYR A 30 53.37 26.91 10.99
CA TYR A 30 52.56 25.71 11.13
C TYR A 30 53.35 24.64 10.36
N GLY A 31 54.11 23.82 11.10
CA GLY A 31 54.56 22.56 10.55
C GLY A 31 53.31 21.84 10.09
N THR A 32 53.21 21.56 8.80
CA THR A 32 52.23 20.61 8.27
C THR A 32 52.47 19.32 9.05
N ALA A 33 51.63 19.04 10.05
CA ALA A 33 51.61 17.74 10.69
C ALA A 33 51.42 16.74 9.54
N ALA A 34 52.38 15.83 9.38
CA ALA A 34 52.29 14.82 8.34
C ALA A 34 51.13 13.89 8.72
N ALA A 35 50.29 13.58 7.73
CA ALA A 35 49.30 12.52 7.80
C ALA A 35 49.85 11.32 8.56
N ALA A 36 49.23 10.98 9.69
CA ALA A 36 49.65 9.86 10.53
C ALA A 36 48.59 8.77 10.55
N ASP A 37 49.04 7.51 10.55
CA ASP A 37 48.21 6.41 11.01
C ASP A 37 48.09 6.52 12.53
N LEU A 38 46.90 6.86 13.02
CA LEU A 38 46.64 7.02 14.44
C LEU A 38 46.33 5.69 15.11
N CYS A 39 46.12 4.62 14.35
CA CYS A 39 45.82 3.31 14.90
C CYS A 39 47.10 2.54 15.19
N ALA A 40 47.29 2.20 16.47
CA ALA A 40 48.35 1.34 16.94
C ALA A 40 47.79 0.04 17.55
N PRO A 41 48.41 -1.12 17.29
CA PRO A 41 47.97 -2.38 17.88
C PRO A 41 48.04 -2.40 19.42
N PRO A 42 47.22 -3.21 20.10
CA PRO A 42 46.12 -4.04 19.58
C PRO A 42 44.74 -3.36 19.67
N SER A 43 44.64 -2.21 20.34
CA SER A 43 43.43 -1.39 20.42
C SER A 43 43.85 0.04 20.71
N THR A 44 43.26 0.99 19.99
CA THR A 44 43.56 2.42 20.15
C THR A 44 42.31 3.19 20.55
N THR A 45 42.44 4.10 21.52
CA THR A 45 41.43 5.11 21.83
C THR A 45 41.92 6.48 21.38
N LEU A 46 41.16 7.15 20.51
CA LEU A 46 41.41 8.51 20.07
C LEU A 46 40.52 9.46 20.88
N SER A 47 41.16 10.37 21.63
CA SER A 47 40.50 11.30 22.57
C SER A 47 40.77 12.77 22.29
N SER A 48 41.32 13.07 21.11
CA SER A 48 41.63 14.43 20.67
C SER A 48 41.38 14.57 19.18
N ALA A 49 41.24 15.81 18.72
CA ALA A 49 41.11 16.09 17.31
C ALA A 49 42.34 15.59 16.54
N GLY A 50 42.11 14.72 15.55
CA GLY A 50 43.12 14.33 14.57
C GLY A 50 43.56 15.53 13.73
N GLY A 51 44.82 15.50 13.30
CA GLY A 51 45.34 16.41 12.29
C GLY A 51 44.70 16.16 10.92
N THR A 52 44.86 17.11 10.01
CA THR A 52 44.53 16.93 8.59
C THR A 52 45.40 15.83 7.99
N GLY A 53 44.74 14.86 7.34
CA GLY A 53 45.35 13.70 6.69
C GLY A 53 45.51 12.50 7.61
N ASP A 54 45.07 12.58 8.87
CA ASP A 54 45.15 11.46 9.80
C ASP A 54 44.12 10.37 9.47
N PHE A 55 44.58 9.12 9.43
CA PHE A 55 43.79 7.94 9.10
C PHE A 55 44.03 6.83 10.14
N CYS A 56 43.35 5.70 9.96
CA CYS A 56 43.47 4.51 10.79
C CYS A 56 43.50 3.25 9.92
N ASP A 57 44.59 2.48 9.98
CA ASP A 57 44.61 1.12 9.42
C ASP A 57 44.40 0.08 10.51
N LEU A 58 43.46 -0.83 10.31
CA LEU A 58 43.14 -1.92 11.25
C LEU A 58 43.51 -3.28 10.66
N GLY A 59 44.55 -3.87 11.23
CA GLY A 59 45.00 -5.22 10.97
C GLY A 59 44.29 -6.28 11.81
N ALA A 60 44.91 -7.45 11.92
CA ALA A 60 44.31 -8.60 12.61
C ALA A 60 44.23 -8.40 14.13
N GLY A 61 43.04 -8.52 14.69
CA GLY A 61 42.74 -8.36 16.11
C GLY A 61 42.72 -6.91 16.60
N GLU A 62 42.92 -5.95 15.70
CA GLU A 62 42.99 -4.53 16.05
C GLU A 62 41.59 -3.91 16.14
N SER A 63 41.41 -2.91 17.01
CA SER A 63 40.15 -2.18 17.18
C SER A 63 40.42 -0.71 17.44
N VAL A 64 39.47 0.15 17.10
CA VAL A 64 39.55 1.59 17.37
C VAL A 64 38.31 2.09 18.08
N VAL A 65 38.53 2.93 19.09
CA VAL A 65 37.51 3.71 19.77
C VAL A 65 37.81 5.19 19.54
N ILE A 66 36.89 5.92 18.95
CA ILE A 66 36.98 7.38 18.78
C ILE A 66 35.98 7.95 19.76
N ASP A 67 36.44 8.51 20.88
CA ASP A 67 35.51 9.06 21.88
C ASP A 67 34.91 10.40 21.42
N ALA A 68 33.99 10.98 22.22
CA ALA A 68 33.30 12.22 21.88
C ALA A 68 34.21 13.44 21.63
N ASN A 69 35.49 13.41 22.05
CA ASN A 69 36.49 14.43 21.76
C ASN A 69 37.50 14.00 20.67
N GLY A 70 37.47 12.74 20.26
CA GLY A 70 38.29 12.18 19.20
C GLY A 70 37.82 12.59 17.81
N SER A 71 38.76 12.76 16.88
CA SER A 71 38.40 12.83 15.46
C SER A 71 39.45 12.19 14.56
N LEU A 72 39.00 11.65 13.42
CA LEU A 72 39.80 11.35 12.25
C LEU A 72 39.40 12.30 11.12
N ASN A 73 40.38 12.87 10.43
CA ASN A 73 40.15 13.81 9.34
C ASN A 73 41.11 13.51 8.20
N ASP A 74 40.74 12.58 7.34
CA ASP A 74 41.49 12.24 6.16
C ASP A 74 41.08 13.15 4.99
N ASP A 75 41.86 14.21 4.76
CA ASP A 75 41.70 15.13 3.65
C ASP A 75 42.50 14.71 2.40
N THR A 76 43.13 13.52 2.42
CA THR A 76 43.92 13.03 1.30
C THR A 76 42.99 12.52 0.19
N PRO A 77 43.12 12.99 -1.06
CA PRO A 77 42.19 12.64 -2.14
C PRO A 77 42.10 11.13 -2.36
N ALA A 78 40.88 10.62 -2.51
CA ALA A 78 40.60 9.20 -2.75
C ALA A 78 41.09 8.27 -1.62
N SER A 79 41.11 8.77 -0.39
CA SER A 79 41.48 7.97 0.80
C SER A 79 40.35 7.91 1.81
N SER A 80 40.30 6.76 2.49
CA SER A 80 39.32 6.48 3.53
C SER A 80 39.92 6.70 4.91
N ALA A 81 39.16 7.31 5.83
CA ALA A 81 39.66 7.63 7.16
C ALA A 81 39.93 6.40 8.04
N VAL A 82 39.11 5.34 7.92
CA VAL A 82 39.37 4.04 8.55
C VAL A 82 39.41 2.94 7.49
N ARG A 83 40.49 2.17 7.45
CA ARG A 83 40.69 1.07 6.49
C ARG A 83 40.94 -0.23 7.24
N VAL A 84 40.08 -1.22 7.00
CA VAL A 84 40.29 -2.58 7.51
C VAL A 84 41.14 -3.35 6.50
N THR A 85 42.26 -3.89 6.98
CA THR A 85 43.26 -4.60 6.16
C THR A 85 43.41 -6.07 6.58
N GLY A 86 42.79 -6.49 7.69
CA GLY A 86 42.84 -7.86 8.22
C GLY A 86 41.53 -8.34 8.84
N ALA A 87 41.63 -9.27 9.78
CA ALA A 87 40.52 -9.71 10.63
C ALA A 87 40.48 -8.86 11.91
N ALA A 88 39.90 -7.67 11.82
CA ALA A 88 39.86 -6.69 12.90
C ALA A 88 38.71 -6.96 13.90
N GLY A 89 38.80 -6.35 15.08
CA GLY A 89 37.77 -6.35 16.11
C GLY A 89 36.68 -5.31 15.83
N THR A 90 36.53 -4.29 16.67
CA THR A 90 35.46 -3.28 16.56
C THR A 90 35.95 -1.93 16.07
N ILE A 91 35.02 -1.18 15.49
CA ILE A 91 35.14 0.27 15.26
C ILE A 91 34.00 0.92 16.04
N ASP A 92 34.33 1.70 17.08
CA ASP A 92 33.36 2.42 17.90
C ASP A 92 33.61 3.93 17.79
N ASN A 93 32.70 4.67 17.15
CA ASN A 93 32.81 6.11 16.94
C ASN A 93 31.73 6.87 17.73
N GLU A 94 32.14 7.62 18.74
CA GLU A 94 31.35 8.65 19.45
C GLU A 94 31.78 10.07 19.05
N GLY A 95 32.90 10.21 18.33
CA GLY A 95 33.48 11.46 17.89
C GLY A 95 33.14 11.79 16.43
N SER A 96 34.16 12.18 15.65
CA SER A 96 34.00 12.53 14.23
C SER A 96 34.96 11.75 13.34
N ILE A 97 34.44 11.09 12.32
CA ILE A 97 35.22 10.54 11.20
C ILE A 97 34.88 11.37 9.96
N THR A 98 35.89 11.97 9.35
CA THR A 98 35.75 12.72 8.10
C THR A 98 36.76 12.20 7.08
N ALA A 99 36.32 11.91 5.86
CA ALA A 99 37.15 11.42 4.78
C ALA A 99 36.79 12.10 3.44
N THR A 100 37.72 12.13 2.48
CA THR A 100 37.41 12.57 1.11
C THR A 100 36.90 11.46 0.19
N ASP A 101 37.07 10.20 0.57
CA ASP A 101 36.46 9.05 -0.12
C ASP A 101 35.45 8.37 0.82
N HIS A 102 35.80 7.23 1.44
CA HIS A 102 34.91 6.52 2.36
C HIS A 102 35.21 6.87 3.81
N GLY A 103 34.19 6.99 4.66
CA GLY A 103 34.41 7.13 6.11
C GLY A 103 35.12 5.90 6.68
N ILE A 104 34.49 4.74 6.49
CA ILE A 104 35.03 3.42 6.86
C ILE A 104 35.04 2.51 5.62
N SER A 105 36.16 1.86 5.36
CA SER A 105 36.36 1.00 4.20
C SER A 105 36.89 -0.39 4.58
N LEU A 106 36.15 -1.43 4.21
CA LEU A 106 36.55 -2.83 4.30
C LEU A 106 36.77 -3.37 2.90
N THR A 107 37.95 -3.93 2.66
CA THR A 107 38.37 -4.44 1.35
C THR A 107 38.28 -5.96 1.25
N THR A 108 38.36 -6.50 0.04
CA THR A 108 38.07 -7.91 -0.23
C THR A 108 38.90 -8.87 0.63
N GLY A 109 38.22 -9.83 1.26
CA GLY A 109 38.85 -10.84 2.12
C GLY A 109 39.12 -10.40 3.56
N THR A 110 38.78 -9.15 3.92
CA THR A 110 38.85 -8.67 5.31
C THR A 110 37.60 -9.04 6.10
N SER A 111 37.74 -9.03 7.44
CA SER A 111 36.60 -9.22 8.33
C SER A 111 36.68 -8.27 9.51
N LEU A 112 35.52 -7.86 10.00
CA LEU A 112 35.35 -7.01 11.16
C LEU A 112 34.29 -7.62 12.07
N ASP A 113 34.42 -7.42 13.38
CA ASP A 113 33.43 -7.85 14.34
C ASP A 113 32.15 -7.01 14.20
N ALA A 114 32.23 -5.73 14.54
CA ALA A 114 31.11 -4.79 14.53
C ALA A 114 31.56 -3.35 14.24
N ILE A 115 30.61 -2.53 13.80
CA ILE A 115 30.74 -1.07 13.69
C ILE A 115 29.64 -0.44 14.54
N THR A 116 30.01 0.48 15.43
CA THR A 116 29.09 1.31 16.20
C THR A 116 29.39 2.77 15.91
N ASN A 117 28.39 3.54 15.49
CA ASN A 117 28.50 4.98 15.29
C ASN A 117 27.50 5.71 16.18
N GLY A 118 27.91 6.21 17.33
CA GLY A 118 27.20 7.21 18.14
C GLY A 118 27.55 8.67 17.79
N GLY A 119 28.65 8.88 17.08
CA GLY A 119 29.15 10.18 16.61
C GLY A 119 28.75 10.53 15.18
N THR A 120 29.62 11.23 14.47
CA THR A 120 29.41 11.62 13.06
C THR A 120 30.41 10.91 12.15
N ILE A 121 29.92 10.36 11.03
CA ILE A 121 30.72 9.91 9.89
C ILE A 121 30.34 10.77 8.69
N THR A 122 31.32 11.44 8.10
CA THR A 122 31.16 12.23 6.87
C THR A 122 32.12 11.72 5.80
N SER A 123 31.57 11.34 4.64
CA SER A 123 32.36 10.93 3.47
C SER A 123 32.58 12.09 2.50
N GLY A 124 33.30 11.82 1.40
CA GLY A 124 33.35 12.76 0.29
C GLY A 124 31.98 12.95 -0.38
N SER A 125 31.93 13.90 -1.32
CA SER A 125 30.73 14.31 -2.05
C SER A 125 30.60 13.70 -3.45
N ASP A 126 31.53 12.83 -3.86
CA ASP A 126 31.42 12.15 -5.15
C ASP A 126 30.40 11.01 -5.05
N ALA A 127 29.76 10.67 -6.19
CA ALA A 127 28.69 9.67 -6.24
C ALA A 127 29.12 8.24 -5.84
N THR A 128 30.42 8.02 -5.64
CA THR A 128 31.03 6.75 -5.23
C THR A 128 31.35 6.68 -3.74
N ASP A 129 31.28 7.83 -3.05
CA ASP A 129 31.76 8.02 -1.70
C ASP A 129 30.73 7.50 -0.70
N ARG A 130 31.24 6.84 0.35
CA ARG A 130 30.41 6.00 1.22
C ARG A 130 30.69 6.32 2.67
N GLY A 131 29.66 6.35 3.50
CA GLY A 131 29.85 6.39 4.95
C GLY A 131 30.59 5.12 5.40
N ILE A 132 29.99 3.97 5.09
CA ILE A 132 30.53 2.64 5.39
C ILE A 132 30.52 1.78 4.11
N SER A 133 31.71 1.38 3.66
CA SER A 133 31.93 0.57 2.46
C SER A 133 32.38 -0.85 2.82
N ILE A 134 31.60 -1.85 2.43
CA ILE A 134 31.94 -3.27 2.60
C ILE A 134 32.05 -3.89 1.21
N ASN A 135 33.29 -4.10 0.74
CA ASN A 135 33.56 -4.59 -0.61
C ASN A 135 34.23 -5.96 -0.56
N GLY A 136 33.47 -7.03 -0.81
CA GLY A 136 33.94 -8.42 -0.74
C GLY A 136 34.47 -8.82 0.64
N ALA A 137 34.02 -8.11 1.68
CA ALA A 137 34.43 -8.27 3.07
C ALA A 137 33.26 -8.78 3.94
N THR A 138 33.52 -9.06 5.21
CA THR A 138 32.49 -9.53 6.16
C THR A 138 32.46 -8.70 7.43
N VAL A 139 31.31 -8.12 7.77
CA VAL A 139 31.00 -7.68 9.14
C VAL A 139 30.22 -8.79 9.81
N THR A 140 30.83 -9.46 10.79
CA THR A 140 30.29 -10.72 11.33
C THR A 140 29.07 -10.51 12.22
N ASN A 141 29.05 -9.44 13.02
CA ASN A 141 27.95 -9.10 13.91
C ASN A 141 27.09 -7.97 13.34
N GLN A 142 27.27 -6.73 13.79
CA GLN A 142 26.32 -5.66 13.48
C GLN A 142 26.99 -4.37 13.00
N ILE A 143 26.19 -3.59 12.29
CA ILE A 143 26.45 -2.18 12.00
C ILE A 143 25.35 -1.40 12.70
N SER A 144 25.70 -0.60 13.71
CA SER A 144 24.77 0.25 14.44
C SER A 144 25.08 1.71 14.18
N ASN A 145 24.07 2.48 13.77
CA ASN A 145 24.14 3.93 13.69
C ASN A 145 23.16 4.56 14.68
N ASP A 146 23.68 5.11 15.77
CA ASP A 146 22.94 5.88 16.78
C ASP A 146 23.20 7.39 16.63
N GLY A 147 24.27 7.76 15.91
CA GLY A 147 24.63 9.13 15.55
C GLY A 147 24.24 9.49 14.12
N THR A 148 25.15 10.15 13.40
CA THR A 148 24.92 10.62 12.02
C THR A 148 25.89 9.98 11.04
N ILE A 149 25.37 9.48 9.93
CA ILE A 149 26.14 9.18 8.71
C ILE A 149 25.66 10.15 7.62
N ASP A 150 26.57 10.98 7.12
CA ASP A 150 26.32 11.93 6.03
C ASP A 150 27.25 11.61 4.85
N ALA A 151 26.70 11.09 3.76
CA ALA A 151 27.49 10.51 2.67
C ALA A 151 26.76 10.54 1.31
N SER A 152 27.44 10.22 0.21
CA SER A 152 26.69 9.95 -1.03
C SER A 152 25.90 8.64 -0.94
N ILE A 153 26.48 7.61 -0.31
CA ILE A 153 25.80 6.36 0.07
C ILE A 153 26.10 6.08 1.55
N GLY A 154 25.07 5.88 2.37
CA GLY A 154 25.25 5.69 3.82
C GLY A 154 26.03 4.41 4.14
N VAL A 155 25.42 3.25 3.87
CA VAL A 155 26.03 1.93 4.04
C VAL A 155 25.92 1.15 2.73
N VAL A 156 27.01 0.53 2.30
CA VAL A 156 27.00 -0.32 1.10
C VAL A 156 27.69 -1.66 1.30
N LEU A 157 27.03 -2.71 0.79
CA LEU A 157 27.58 -4.03 0.63
C LEU A 157 27.71 -4.32 -0.86
N GLU A 158 28.92 -4.70 -1.30
CA GLU A 158 29.15 -5.09 -2.69
C GLU A 158 30.20 -6.20 -2.87
N ASN A 159 30.23 -6.77 -4.08
CA ASN A 159 31.22 -7.76 -4.49
C ASN A 159 31.26 -9.03 -3.61
N GLY A 160 30.09 -9.50 -3.18
CA GLY A 160 29.97 -10.69 -2.33
C GLY A 160 30.17 -10.39 -0.85
N ALA A 161 30.02 -9.11 -0.46
CA ALA A 161 30.08 -8.68 0.91
C ALA A 161 28.99 -9.32 1.78
N GLN A 162 29.30 -9.48 3.05
CA GLN A 162 28.38 -9.99 4.05
C GLN A 162 28.32 -9.06 5.27
N SER A 163 27.14 -8.92 5.84
CA SER A 163 26.92 -8.28 7.14
C SER A 163 25.93 -9.12 7.94
N GLY A 164 26.01 -9.08 9.27
CA GLY A 164 24.86 -9.40 10.10
C GLY A 164 23.88 -8.22 10.13
N THR A 165 23.24 -7.96 11.27
CA THR A 165 22.16 -6.96 11.36
C THR A 165 22.67 -5.53 11.14
N ILE A 166 21.88 -4.72 10.44
CA ILE A 166 22.08 -3.27 10.35
C ILE A 166 20.97 -2.58 11.14
N THR A 167 21.34 -1.74 12.10
CA THR A 167 20.41 -0.97 12.93
C THR A 167 20.71 0.52 12.79
N ASN A 168 19.68 1.32 12.56
CA ASN A 168 19.75 2.77 12.57
C ASN A 168 18.78 3.32 13.62
N THR A 169 19.29 3.87 14.72
CA THR A 169 18.49 4.64 15.69
C THR A 169 18.73 6.15 15.56
N GLY A 170 19.83 6.55 14.90
CA GLY A 170 20.16 7.93 14.56
C GLY A 170 19.72 8.34 13.16
N THR A 171 20.56 9.10 12.46
CA THR A 171 20.29 9.62 11.12
C THR A 171 21.28 9.07 10.10
N ILE A 172 20.77 8.54 9.01
CA ILE A 172 21.53 8.32 7.78
C ILE A 172 20.99 9.29 6.73
N ASN A 173 21.77 10.33 6.44
CA ASN A 173 21.50 11.26 5.35
C ASN A 173 22.40 10.87 4.18
N ALA A 174 21.80 10.42 3.07
CA ALA A 174 22.55 10.01 1.91
C ALA A 174 22.01 10.60 0.61
N GLU A 175 22.88 11.01 -0.30
CA GLU A 175 22.41 11.59 -1.57
C GLU A 175 21.75 10.54 -2.47
N SER A 176 22.40 9.38 -2.65
CA SER A 176 22.00 8.33 -3.58
C SER A 176 21.21 7.21 -2.91
N ALA A 177 21.77 6.60 -1.86
CA ALA A 177 21.12 5.51 -1.15
C ALA A 177 21.52 5.46 0.32
N GLY A 178 20.54 5.29 1.21
CA GLY A 178 20.79 5.10 2.64
C GLY A 178 21.52 3.79 2.89
N ILE A 179 20.91 2.68 2.47
CA ILE A 179 21.50 1.34 2.50
C ILE A 179 21.43 0.72 1.11
N ARG A 180 22.58 0.34 0.54
CA ARG A 180 22.67 -0.26 -0.79
C ARG A 180 23.34 -1.62 -0.75
N ILE A 181 22.72 -2.62 -1.37
CA ILE A 181 23.27 -3.96 -1.49
C ILE A 181 23.32 -4.30 -2.98
N TRP A 182 24.53 -4.32 -3.52
CA TRP A 182 24.77 -4.26 -4.97
C TRP A 182 25.87 -5.23 -5.41
N GLN A 183 25.68 -5.94 -6.53
CA GLN A 183 26.65 -6.89 -7.11
C GLN A 183 26.99 -8.17 -6.32
N ALA A 184 27.25 -9.22 -7.12
CA ALA A 184 27.90 -10.48 -6.74
C ALA A 184 27.32 -11.23 -5.52
N ASN A 185 25.98 -11.24 -5.37
CA ASN A 185 25.27 -11.98 -4.32
C ASN A 185 25.70 -11.59 -2.89
N SER A 186 25.95 -10.30 -2.67
CA SER A 186 26.15 -9.75 -1.33
C SER A 186 24.92 -10.05 -0.46
N THR A 187 25.13 -10.25 0.85
CA THR A 187 24.09 -10.77 1.74
C THR A 187 24.08 -10.07 3.09
N ILE A 188 22.89 -9.69 3.57
CA ILE A 188 22.64 -9.40 4.98
C ILE A 188 22.07 -10.67 5.63
N ASN A 189 22.87 -11.29 6.50
CA ASN A 189 22.54 -12.51 7.23
C ASN A 189 21.62 -12.27 8.45
N GLY A 190 21.27 -11.00 8.71
CA GLY A 190 20.34 -10.58 9.75
C GLY A 190 19.22 -9.69 9.22
N SER A 191 18.72 -8.81 10.08
CA SER A 191 17.68 -7.84 9.75
C SER A 191 18.25 -6.49 9.33
N ILE A 192 17.41 -5.65 8.71
CA ILE A 192 17.61 -4.20 8.72
C ILE A 192 16.55 -3.62 9.65
N VAL A 193 16.95 -2.83 10.65
CA VAL A 193 16.04 -2.19 11.60
C VAL A 193 16.27 -0.69 11.58
N ASN A 194 15.24 0.08 11.22
CA ASN A 194 15.26 1.53 11.30
C ASN A 194 14.34 2.02 12.42
N GLU A 195 14.90 2.59 13.48
CA GLU A 195 14.18 3.28 14.55
C GLU A 195 14.38 4.80 14.50
N GLY A 196 15.40 5.26 13.77
CA GLY A 196 15.68 6.66 13.51
C GLY A 196 15.20 7.12 12.12
N GLU A 197 16.03 7.92 11.45
CA GLU A 197 15.73 8.47 10.13
C GLU A 197 16.73 8.00 9.08
N ILE A 198 16.22 7.55 7.93
CA ILE A 198 17.03 7.37 6.72
C ILE A 198 16.41 8.20 5.59
N HIS A 199 17.21 9.12 5.07
CA HIS A 199 16.84 10.04 4.00
C HIS A 199 17.78 9.85 2.82
N SER A 200 17.24 9.49 1.64
CA SER A 200 18.06 9.44 0.42
C SER A 200 17.25 9.33 -0.86
N THR A 201 17.87 9.40 -2.04
CA THR A 201 17.15 9.13 -3.30
C THR A 201 16.51 7.74 -3.30
N ASN A 202 17.25 6.69 -2.94
CA ASN A 202 16.68 5.35 -2.72
C ASN A 202 17.07 4.82 -1.34
N THR A 203 16.13 4.85 -0.39
CA THR A 203 16.44 4.57 1.03
C THR A 203 17.02 3.18 1.26
N LEU A 204 16.39 2.16 0.69
CA LEU A 204 16.91 0.80 0.61
C LEU A 204 16.96 0.37 -0.85
N HIS A 205 18.16 0.08 -1.36
CA HIS A 205 18.33 -0.37 -2.74
C HIS A 205 18.96 -1.75 -2.78
N LEU A 206 18.20 -2.73 -3.30
CA LEU A 206 18.61 -4.13 -3.41
C LEU A 206 18.60 -4.58 -4.87
N ALA A 207 19.77 -4.92 -5.40
CA ALA A 207 19.94 -5.33 -6.80
C ALA A 207 20.69 -6.66 -6.97
N GLY A 208 19.96 -7.77 -7.11
CA GLY A 208 20.54 -9.11 -7.31
C GLY A 208 21.22 -9.71 -6.08
N ASN A 209 20.75 -9.36 -4.89
CA ASN A 209 21.35 -9.69 -3.59
C ASN A 209 20.29 -10.08 -2.57
N THR A 210 20.69 -10.57 -1.38
CA THR A 210 19.76 -11.15 -0.41
C THR A 210 19.79 -10.45 0.95
N ILE A 211 18.62 -10.17 1.51
CA ILE A 211 18.40 -9.89 2.92
C ILE A 211 17.62 -11.08 3.48
N THR A 212 18.22 -11.76 4.45
CA THR A 212 17.67 -13.01 5.00
C THR A 212 16.66 -12.76 6.12
N GLY A 213 16.92 -11.77 6.98
CA GLY A 213 15.99 -11.32 8.01
C GLY A 213 14.99 -10.28 7.51
N PRO A 214 14.01 -9.89 8.33
CA PRO A 214 13.05 -8.85 7.99
C PRO A 214 13.71 -7.48 7.84
N VAL A 215 13.13 -6.65 6.98
CA VAL A 215 13.33 -5.19 7.02
C VAL A 215 12.23 -4.59 7.88
N ILE A 216 12.60 -3.99 9.00
CA ILE A 216 11.68 -3.44 10.00
C ILE A 216 11.86 -1.93 10.07
N ASN A 217 10.80 -1.18 9.78
CA ASN A 217 10.74 0.25 10.00
C ASN A 217 9.87 0.58 11.22
N ARG A 218 10.47 1.27 12.18
CA ARG A 218 9.85 1.88 13.38
C ARG A 218 9.97 3.40 13.38
N GLY A 219 10.88 3.95 12.57
CA GLY A 219 11.12 5.37 12.42
C GLY A 219 10.64 5.90 11.07
N ILE A 220 11.50 6.68 10.41
CA ILE A 220 11.20 7.40 9.18
C ILE A 220 12.15 6.94 8.06
N LEU A 221 11.58 6.49 6.95
CA LEU A 221 12.29 6.27 5.69
C LEU A 221 11.73 7.20 4.63
N THR A 222 12.55 8.13 4.12
CA THR A 222 12.10 9.12 3.13
C THR A 222 12.93 9.09 1.86
N SER A 223 12.25 9.14 0.72
CA SER A 223 12.86 9.20 -0.61
C SER A 223 12.27 10.32 -1.46
N PRO A 224 12.86 11.53 -1.46
CA PRO A 224 12.29 12.68 -2.15
C PRO A 224 12.18 12.54 -3.67
N VAL A 225 13.02 11.69 -4.30
CA VAL A 225 13.11 11.58 -5.77
C VAL A 225 13.05 10.14 -6.29
N GLY A 226 13.46 9.13 -5.51
CA GLY A 226 13.40 7.73 -5.93
C GLY A 226 12.40 6.93 -5.12
N SER A 227 12.78 5.71 -4.73
CA SER A 227 11.92 4.80 -3.96
C SER A 227 12.45 4.53 -2.58
N VAL A 228 11.55 4.41 -1.60
CA VAL A 228 11.94 4.00 -0.24
C VAL A 228 12.59 2.62 -0.27
N VAL A 229 11.98 1.69 -1.01
CA VAL A 229 12.55 0.38 -1.28
C VAL A 229 12.56 0.14 -2.78
N ARG A 230 13.76 0.00 -3.33
CA ARG A 230 13.97 -0.30 -4.74
C ARG A 230 14.55 -1.69 -4.91
N MET A 231 13.77 -2.57 -5.52
CA MET A 231 14.13 -3.95 -5.84
C MET A 231 14.38 -4.10 -7.34
N GLY A 232 15.56 -4.61 -7.71
CA GLY A 232 15.91 -4.89 -9.09
C GLY A 232 16.85 -6.08 -9.24
N GLY A 233 17.08 -6.51 -10.49
CA GLY A 233 18.14 -7.46 -10.82
C GLY A 233 18.14 -8.81 -10.08
N GLY A 234 17.00 -9.25 -9.53
CA GLY A 234 16.92 -10.50 -8.76
C GLY A 234 17.10 -10.36 -7.25
N GLY A 235 16.87 -9.16 -6.70
CA GLY A 235 16.98 -8.89 -5.25
C GLY A 235 15.97 -9.67 -4.41
N LYS A 236 16.33 -10.10 -3.21
CA LYS A 236 15.50 -10.95 -2.35
C LYS A 236 15.43 -10.41 -0.94
N MET A 237 14.22 -10.13 -0.45
CA MET A 237 13.94 -9.89 0.96
C MET A 237 13.15 -11.08 1.52
N ASP A 238 13.88 -12.10 1.95
CA ASP A 238 13.29 -13.39 2.35
C ASP A 238 12.64 -13.32 3.74
N GLY A 239 13.00 -12.35 4.58
CA GLY A 239 12.32 -12.09 5.85
C GLY A 239 11.13 -11.12 5.76
N GLY A 240 10.77 -10.69 4.54
CA GLY A 240 9.68 -9.73 4.32
C GLY A 240 9.99 -8.29 4.75
N LEU A 241 8.96 -7.46 4.71
CA LEU A 241 9.01 -6.04 5.06
C LEU A 241 7.91 -5.69 6.06
N ILE A 242 8.28 -5.03 7.16
CA ILE A 242 7.38 -4.62 8.23
C ILE A 242 7.50 -3.11 8.41
N ASN A 243 6.39 -2.39 8.27
CA ASN A 243 6.26 -0.99 8.64
C ASN A 243 5.38 -0.90 9.89
N GLU A 244 6.00 -0.78 11.07
CA GLU A 244 5.29 -0.83 12.35
C GLU A 244 4.37 0.39 12.57
N GLU A 245 3.48 0.28 13.54
CA GLU A 245 2.58 1.37 13.92
C GLU A 245 3.37 2.65 14.26
N GLY A 246 2.92 3.79 13.75
CA GLY A 246 3.60 5.08 13.92
C GLY A 246 4.79 5.31 12.99
N ALA A 247 5.29 4.28 12.30
CA ALA A 247 6.39 4.40 11.36
C ALA A 247 5.94 4.98 10.00
N LEU A 248 6.87 5.64 9.31
CA LEU A 248 6.62 6.31 8.03
C LEU A 248 7.57 5.80 6.94
N MET A 249 7.01 5.40 5.81
CA MET A 249 7.70 5.24 4.53
C MET A 249 7.12 6.21 3.51
N GLU A 250 7.94 7.10 3.00
CA GLU A 250 7.49 8.22 2.18
C GLU A 250 8.33 8.39 0.92
N SER A 251 7.68 8.46 -0.25
CA SER A 251 8.35 8.82 -1.50
C SER A 251 7.76 10.09 -2.12
N GLY A 252 8.63 10.96 -2.64
CA GLY A 252 8.27 12.14 -3.43
C GLY A 252 8.59 12.00 -4.92
N GLY A 253 9.02 10.83 -5.38
CA GLY A 253 9.47 10.64 -6.76
C GLY A 253 8.84 9.43 -7.45
N ASP A 254 9.41 8.25 -7.24
CA ASP A 254 8.88 7.00 -7.82
C ASP A 254 7.87 6.36 -6.84
N ASP A 255 7.90 5.05 -6.69
CA ASP A 255 7.03 4.28 -5.80
C ASP A 255 7.61 4.25 -4.37
N VAL A 256 6.79 3.99 -3.34
CA VAL A 256 7.36 3.68 -2.01
C VAL A 256 8.06 2.33 -2.07
N LEU A 257 7.37 1.30 -2.57
CA LEU A 257 7.92 -0.02 -2.83
C LEU A 257 7.89 -0.29 -4.33
N HIS A 258 9.08 -0.32 -4.94
CA HIS A 258 9.27 -0.57 -6.37
C HIS A 258 9.83 -1.97 -6.57
N ILE A 259 8.98 -2.91 -7.00
CA ILE A 259 9.33 -4.33 -7.13
C ILE A 259 9.32 -4.75 -8.59
N THR A 260 10.51 -4.87 -9.17
CA THR A 260 10.67 -5.10 -10.62
C THR A 260 11.81 -6.05 -10.98
N ASN A 261 11.78 -6.56 -12.22
CA ASN A 261 12.67 -7.55 -12.80
C ASN A 261 12.51 -8.98 -12.26
N SER A 262 12.85 -9.94 -13.12
CA SER A 262 12.80 -11.37 -12.81
C SER A 262 13.70 -11.72 -11.61
N GLY A 263 13.14 -12.52 -10.70
CA GLY A 263 13.79 -12.97 -9.48
C GLY A 263 13.76 -11.97 -8.33
N SER A 264 13.30 -10.73 -8.57
CA SER A 264 13.12 -9.75 -7.50
C SER A 264 11.89 -10.11 -6.67
N ARG A 265 12.06 -10.36 -5.38
CA ARG A 265 10.95 -10.73 -4.50
C ARG A 265 11.06 -10.15 -3.09
N ILE A 266 9.91 -9.89 -2.51
CA ILE A 266 9.71 -9.72 -1.07
C ILE A 266 8.86 -10.89 -0.59
N ASP A 267 9.18 -11.47 0.57
CA ASP A 267 8.37 -12.58 1.09
C ASP A 267 6.93 -12.14 1.38
N PHE A 268 6.75 -11.32 2.41
CA PHE A 268 5.48 -10.70 2.77
C PHE A 268 5.67 -9.20 3.01
N ILE A 269 4.56 -8.47 3.03
CA ILE A 269 4.51 -7.07 3.46
C ILE A 269 3.49 -6.94 4.58
N ASP A 270 3.89 -6.36 5.71
CA ASP A 270 3.01 -6.01 6.83
C ASP A 270 3.10 -4.50 7.10
N ASN A 271 2.08 -3.76 6.65
CA ASN A 271 1.96 -2.33 6.88
C ASN A 271 0.96 -2.03 8.00
N ARG A 272 1.48 -1.60 9.16
CA ARG A 272 0.70 -1.07 10.29
C ARG A 272 0.91 0.43 10.48
N GLY A 273 1.97 0.98 9.90
CA GLY A 273 2.28 2.41 9.84
C GLY A 273 1.67 3.11 8.62
N THR A 274 2.37 4.13 8.13
CA THR A 274 2.00 4.84 6.89
C THR A 274 3.01 4.57 5.79
N MET A 275 2.53 4.15 4.62
CA MET A 275 3.27 4.20 3.35
C MET A 275 2.58 5.24 2.47
N ARG A 276 3.28 6.26 1.99
CA ARG A 276 2.66 7.32 1.18
C ARG A 276 3.55 7.89 0.10
N LEU A 277 2.90 8.31 -0.98
CA LEU A 277 3.48 9.24 -1.94
C LEU A 277 3.25 10.68 -1.45
N THR A 278 4.06 11.62 -1.95
CA THR A 278 3.94 13.06 -1.59
C THR A 278 3.89 14.00 -2.79
N SER A 279 4.13 13.48 -3.99
CA SER A 279 4.15 14.24 -5.22
C SER A 279 3.26 13.59 -6.27
N ASN A 280 2.96 14.38 -7.31
CA ASN A 280 2.19 13.92 -8.47
C ASN A 280 3.13 13.52 -9.61
N THR A 281 4.40 13.20 -9.34
CA THR A 281 5.26 12.61 -10.37
C THR A 281 4.65 11.28 -10.79
N PRO A 282 4.80 10.88 -12.07
CA PRO A 282 4.28 9.61 -12.54
C PRO A 282 4.91 8.47 -11.74
N SER A 283 4.16 7.93 -10.78
CA SER A 283 4.47 6.70 -10.05
C SER A 283 3.42 5.67 -10.44
N ASN A 284 3.81 4.40 -10.38
CA ASN A 284 2.91 3.31 -10.65
C ASN A 284 1.94 3.09 -9.46
N GLY A 285 2.41 3.34 -8.24
CA GLY A 285 1.63 3.35 -7.01
C GLY A 285 2.52 3.37 -5.76
N VAL A 286 1.92 3.36 -4.57
CA VAL A 286 2.69 3.21 -3.31
C VAL A 286 3.42 1.88 -3.31
N VAL A 287 2.69 0.80 -3.59
CA VAL A 287 3.24 -0.55 -3.79
C VAL A 287 3.08 -0.92 -5.26
N ALA A 288 4.18 -0.92 -6.00
CA ALA A 288 4.20 -1.23 -7.42
C ALA A 288 4.93 -2.55 -7.70
N VAL A 289 4.21 -3.51 -8.26
CA VAL A 289 4.72 -4.85 -8.60
C VAL A 289 4.57 -5.09 -10.10
N TYR A 290 5.68 -5.14 -10.83
CA TYR A 290 5.64 -5.27 -12.29
C TYR A 290 6.91 -5.89 -12.88
N SER A 291 6.90 -6.19 -14.18
CA SER A 291 8.05 -6.77 -14.91
C SER A 291 8.69 -7.99 -14.21
N ASN A 292 7.89 -8.94 -13.76
CA ASN A 292 8.27 -10.16 -13.03
C ASN A 292 8.75 -9.95 -11.58
N GLY A 293 8.53 -8.76 -11.01
CA GLY A 293 8.65 -8.56 -9.56
C GLY A 293 7.57 -9.34 -8.80
N GLN A 294 7.90 -9.78 -7.58
CA GLN A 294 7.03 -10.65 -6.79
C GLN A 294 6.88 -10.20 -5.33
N ILE A 295 5.66 -10.37 -4.81
CA ILE A 295 5.42 -10.59 -3.38
C ILE A 295 5.01 -12.07 -3.28
N THR A 296 5.79 -12.88 -2.57
CA THR A 296 5.60 -14.34 -2.60
C THR A 296 4.53 -14.85 -1.65
N ASN A 297 4.11 -14.01 -0.72
CA ASN A 297 3.12 -14.28 0.31
C ASN A 297 2.17 -13.06 0.42
N ASP A 298 1.51 -12.90 1.56
CA ASP A 298 0.50 -11.85 1.73
C ASP A 298 1.07 -10.43 1.78
N LEU A 299 0.29 -9.48 1.28
CA LEU A 299 0.37 -8.07 1.60
C LEU A 299 -0.76 -7.74 2.58
N VAL A 300 -0.38 -7.49 3.84
CA VAL A 300 -1.31 -7.12 4.90
C VAL A 300 -1.21 -5.62 5.16
N ASN A 301 -2.35 -4.93 5.10
CA ASN A 301 -2.47 -3.53 5.45
C ASN A 301 -3.45 -3.35 6.61
N SER A 302 -2.95 -3.05 7.79
CA SER A 302 -3.73 -2.55 8.94
C SER A 302 -3.50 -1.06 9.22
N GLY A 303 -2.53 -0.45 8.53
CA GLY A 303 -2.21 0.97 8.58
C GLY A 303 -2.79 1.75 7.40
N THR A 304 -2.00 2.68 6.86
CA THR A 304 -2.37 3.49 5.70
C THR A 304 -1.41 3.26 4.54
N ILE A 305 -1.99 3.01 3.35
CA ILE A 305 -1.32 3.09 2.05
C ILE A 305 -1.97 4.25 1.29
N ASP A 306 -1.22 5.32 1.03
CA ASP A 306 -1.73 6.55 0.45
C ASP A 306 -1.01 6.93 -0.86
N GLY A 307 -1.63 6.59 -1.98
CA GLY A 307 -1.14 6.88 -3.33
C GLY A 307 -1.31 8.34 -3.75
N MET A 308 -2.02 9.17 -2.99
CA MET A 308 -2.39 10.53 -3.38
C MET A 308 -2.99 10.59 -4.80
N ALA A 309 -2.27 11.17 -5.77
CA ALA A 309 -2.67 11.29 -7.18
C ALA A 309 -2.26 10.08 -8.04
N ASN A 310 -1.67 9.05 -7.45
CA ASN A 310 -1.34 7.77 -8.07
C ASN A 310 -2.11 6.64 -7.37
N ARG A 311 -1.80 5.39 -7.69
CA ARG A 311 -2.50 4.21 -7.16
C ARG A 311 -2.01 3.85 -5.76
N GLY A 312 -2.86 3.25 -4.94
CA GLY A 312 -2.43 2.66 -3.67
C GLY A 312 -1.54 1.44 -3.92
N ILE A 313 -2.14 0.37 -4.43
CA ILE A 313 -1.43 -0.84 -4.85
C ILE A 313 -1.60 -1.02 -6.36
N PHE A 314 -0.52 -1.32 -7.07
CA PHE A 314 -0.56 -1.59 -8.50
C PHE A 314 0.22 -2.85 -8.87
N VAL A 315 -0.47 -3.80 -9.50
CA VAL A 315 0.10 -5.06 -10.01
C VAL A 315 -0.06 -5.08 -11.53
N SER A 316 1.05 -5.09 -12.28
CA SER A 316 0.98 -4.88 -13.72
C SER A 316 1.90 -5.75 -14.57
N GLY A 317 1.47 -6.03 -15.80
CA GLY A 317 2.18 -6.85 -16.75
C GLY A 317 2.44 -8.22 -16.14
N THR A 318 3.71 -8.61 -16.03
CA THR A 318 4.08 -9.89 -15.40
C THR A 318 4.36 -9.80 -13.90
N GLY A 319 4.01 -8.69 -13.23
CA GLY A 319 4.11 -8.56 -11.77
C GLY A 319 3.14 -9.48 -11.03
N GLN A 320 3.55 -9.96 -9.86
CA GLN A 320 2.80 -10.98 -9.12
C GLN A 320 2.74 -10.70 -7.63
N ILE A 321 1.54 -10.77 -7.07
CA ILE A 321 1.32 -11.02 -5.65
C ILE A 321 0.76 -12.44 -5.57
N LEU A 322 1.56 -13.35 -5.00
CA LEU A 322 1.23 -14.77 -4.97
C LEU A 322 0.39 -15.16 -3.76
N GLY A 323 0.49 -14.40 -2.66
CA GLY A 323 -0.48 -14.44 -1.58
C GLY A 323 -1.65 -13.48 -1.83
N ASP A 324 -2.29 -13.08 -0.75
CA ASP A 324 -3.48 -12.26 -0.77
C ASP A 324 -3.17 -10.79 -0.45
N VAL A 325 -4.02 -9.88 -0.90
CA VAL A 325 -4.07 -8.52 -0.35
C VAL A 325 -5.12 -8.49 0.74
N VAL A 326 -4.71 -8.38 2.01
CA VAL A 326 -5.61 -8.33 3.17
C VAL A 326 -5.61 -6.92 3.75
N ASN A 327 -6.76 -6.26 3.68
CA ASN A 327 -6.93 -4.88 4.13
C ASN A 327 -7.87 -4.79 5.33
N SER A 328 -7.35 -4.30 6.46
CA SER A 328 -8.13 -3.86 7.63
C SER A 328 -7.93 -2.38 7.95
N GLY A 329 -6.97 -1.73 7.27
CA GLY A 329 -6.69 -0.29 7.34
C GLY A 329 -7.25 0.47 6.14
N THR A 330 -6.53 1.50 5.69
CA THR A 330 -6.90 2.30 4.50
C THR A 330 -5.91 2.09 3.37
N ILE A 331 -6.42 1.82 2.17
CA ILE A 331 -5.69 1.86 0.91
C ILE A 331 -6.37 2.91 0.03
N ARG A 332 -5.64 3.93 -0.43
CA ARG A 332 -6.24 4.98 -1.27
C ARG A 332 -5.34 5.49 -2.38
N GLY A 333 -5.95 6.09 -3.40
CA GLY A 333 -5.25 6.71 -4.54
C GLY A 333 -6.22 7.25 -5.58
N THR A 334 -5.76 7.48 -6.82
CA THR A 334 -6.66 7.58 -7.99
C THR A 334 -7.38 6.26 -8.24
N THR A 335 -6.63 5.17 -8.07
CA THR A 335 -7.17 3.83 -7.88
C THR A 335 -6.68 3.27 -6.55
N GLY A 336 -7.56 2.72 -5.72
CA GLY A 336 -7.16 2.04 -4.48
C GLY A 336 -6.26 0.85 -4.78
N ILE A 337 -6.80 -0.16 -5.47
CA ILE A 337 -6.06 -1.33 -5.95
C ILE A 337 -6.26 -1.49 -7.46
N GLY A 338 -5.18 -1.39 -8.23
CA GLY A 338 -5.18 -1.58 -9.68
C GLY A 338 -4.45 -2.87 -10.10
N ILE A 339 -5.08 -3.67 -10.95
CA ILE A 339 -4.50 -4.85 -11.58
C ILE A 339 -4.59 -4.65 -13.08
N ASP A 340 -3.45 -4.64 -13.77
CA ASP A 340 -3.38 -4.47 -15.23
C ASP A 340 -2.51 -5.57 -15.84
N ASN A 341 -3.15 -6.65 -16.28
CA ASN A 341 -2.49 -7.88 -16.74
C ASN A 341 -1.67 -8.62 -15.66
N GLY A 342 -1.61 -8.11 -14.43
CA GLY A 342 -0.86 -8.68 -13.31
C GLY A 342 -1.50 -9.92 -12.69
N THR A 343 -0.72 -10.63 -11.86
CA THR A 343 -1.20 -11.79 -11.08
C THR A 343 -1.55 -11.38 -9.65
N LEU A 344 -2.82 -11.48 -9.27
CA LEU A 344 -3.32 -11.39 -7.90
C LEU A 344 -4.61 -12.22 -7.85
N ALA A 345 -4.67 -13.20 -6.94
CA ALA A 345 -5.80 -14.14 -6.89
C ALA A 345 -6.92 -13.68 -5.94
N ARG A 346 -6.58 -12.98 -4.86
CA ARG A 346 -7.55 -12.58 -3.84
C ARG A 346 -7.27 -11.20 -3.24
N ILE A 347 -8.34 -10.44 -3.07
CA ILE A 347 -8.39 -9.24 -2.23
C ILE A 347 -9.40 -9.50 -1.12
N GLU A 348 -8.99 -9.34 0.13
CA GLU A 348 -9.85 -9.40 1.30
C GLU A 348 -9.93 -8.02 1.94
N ASN A 349 -11.05 -7.33 1.77
CA ASN A 349 -11.32 -6.08 2.45
C ASN A 349 -12.17 -6.34 3.70
N GLN A 350 -11.53 -6.39 4.85
CA GLN A 350 -12.15 -6.73 6.12
C GLN A 350 -13.09 -5.62 6.61
N VAL A 351 -13.85 -5.88 7.68
CA VAL A 351 -14.92 -5.00 8.21
C VAL A 351 -14.48 -3.54 8.41
N THR A 352 -13.25 -3.31 8.89
CA THR A 352 -12.70 -1.96 9.11
C THR A 352 -11.94 -1.42 7.91
N GLY A 353 -11.72 -2.26 6.90
CA GLY A 353 -10.97 -1.94 5.71
C GLY A 353 -11.68 -0.91 4.83
N VAL A 354 -10.92 0.08 4.38
CA VAL A 354 -11.33 1.04 3.36
C VAL A 354 -10.39 0.92 2.18
N ILE A 355 -10.93 0.65 1.00
CA ILE A 355 -10.23 0.77 -0.27
C ILE A 355 -10.89 1.91 -1.04
N ALA A 356 -10.16 3.00 -1.26
CA ALA A 356 -10.69 4.21 -1.85
C ALA A 356 -9.96 4.63 -3.14
N GLY A 357 -10.71 5.06 -4.13
CA GLY A 357 -10.19 5.68 -5.35
C GLY A 357 -10.93 6.95 -5.68
N ILE A 358 -10.21 7.93 -6.22
CA ILE A 358 -10.86 9.10 -6.86
C ILE A 358 -11.69 8.62 -8.07
N ASP A 359 -11.14 7.68 -8.83
CA ASP A 359 -11.82 7.07 -9.97
C ASP A 359 -12.34 5.67 -9.61
N TYR A 360 -11.47 4.81 -9.09
CA TYR A 360 -11.80 3.40 -8.83
C TYR A 360 -11.33 2.93 -7.46
N ALA A 361 -12.20 2.39 -6.61
CA ALA A 361 -11.74 1.62 -5.47
C ALA A 361 -10.89 0.43 -5.96
N ILE A 362 -11.41 -0.28 -6.97
CA ILE A 362 -10.74 -1.42 -7.61
C ILE A 362 -10.84 -1.31 -9.12
N SER A 363 -9.72 -1.52 -9.81
CA SER A 363 -9.67 -1.63 -11.28
C SER A 363 -8.93 -2.90 -11.68
N ALA A 364 -9.65 -3.89 -12.20
CA ALA A 364 -9.14 -5.18 -12.63
C ALA A 364 -9.20 -5.31 -14.16
N VAL A 365 -8.14 -4.85 -14.83
CA VAL A 365 -7.98 -4.91 -16.28
C VAL A 365 -7.23 -6.20 -16.64
N ASN A 366 -7.96 -7.19 -17.14
CA ASN A 366 -7.42 -8.49 -17.60
C ASN A 366 -6.46 -9.17 -16.60
N PRO A 367 -6.85 -9.40 -15.33
CA PRO A 367 -5.98 -10.09 -14.39
C PRO A 367 -5.51 -11.44 -14.97
N ALA A 368 -4.23 -11.78 -14.76
CA ALA A 368 -3.61 -12.98 -15.34
C ALA A 368 -4.18 -14.30 -14.77
N VAL A 369 -4.87 -14.21 -13.64
CA VAL A 369 -5.53 -15.32 -12.96
C VAL A 369 -6.94 -14.89 -12.56
N ALA A 370 -7.80 -15.85 -12.22
CA ALA A 370 -9.11 -15.53 -11.66
C ALA A 370 -8.93 -14.76 -10.35
N LEU A 371 -9.51 -13.56 -10.29
CA LEU A 371 -9.47 -12.68 -9.13
C LEU A 371 -10.79 -12.79 -8.37
N THR A 372 -10.70 -13.00 -7.06
CA THR A 372 -11.82 -12.92 -6.11
C THR A 372 -11.62 -11.73 -5.17
N ILE A 373 -12.66 -10.94 -4.99
CA ILE A 373 -12.68 -9.78 -4.10
C ILE A 373 -13.71 -10.08 -3.01
N ASP A 374 -13.26 -10.36 -1.80
CA ASP A 374 -14.10 -10.56 -0.62
C ASP A 374 -14.21 -9.22 0.11
N ASN A 375 -15.37 -8.57 0.01
CA ASN A 375 -15.60 -7.28 0.64
C ASN A 375 -16.56 -7.41 1.82
N ALA A 376 -16.05 -7.14 3.02
CA ALA A 376 -16.81 -6.89 4.24
C ALA A 376 -16.70 -5.43 4.71
N GLY A 377 -15.72 -4.69 4.21
CA GLY A 377 -15.50 -3.27 4.50
C GLY A 377 -16.12 -2.32 3.48
N THR A 378 -15.47 -1.17 3.27
CA THR A 378 -15.90 -0.15 2.30
C THR A 378 -15.00 -0.16 1.07
N LEU A 379 -15.62 -0.24 -0.11
CA LEU A 379 -15.04 0.19 -1.38
C LEU A 379 -15.61 1.58 -1.70
N ASP A 380 -14.76 2.61 -1.79
CA ASP A 380 -15.15 4.00 -2.04
C ASP A 380 -14.59 4.46 -3.40
N GLY A 381 -15.46 4.68 -4.39
CA GLY A 381 -15.12 4.80 -5.80
C GLY A 381 -15.59 3.57 -6.61
N ASP A 382 -15.55 3.70 -7.94
CA ASP A 382 -16.07 2.66 -8.84
C ASP A 382 -15.31 1.32 -8.69
N ALA A 383 -16.01 0.21 -8.94
CA ALA A 383 -15.42 -1.12 -8.98
C ALA A 383 -15.48 -1.68 -10.40
N ALA A 384 -14.36 -1.61 -11.12
CA ALA A 384 -14.22 -2.22 -12.44
C ALA A 384 -13.62 -3.63 -12.29
N LEU A 385 -14.45 -4.67 -12.40
CA LEU A 385 -14.13 -6.05 -12.07
C LEU A 385 -13.37 -6.79 -13.18
N GLY A 386 -13.45 -6.37 -14.44
CA GLY A 386 -13.02 -7.21 -15.55
C GLY A 386 -13.74 -8.58 -15.47
N PRO A 387 -13.06 -9.73 -15.50
CA PRO A 387 -13.68 -11.05 -15.27
C PRO A 387 -13.69 -11.49 -13.78
N ALA A 388 -13.46 -10.59 -12.82
CA ALA A 388 -13.35 -10.94 -11.41
C ALA A 388 -14.71 -11.25 -10.74
N THR A 389 -14.65 -11.95 -9.62
CA THR A 389 -15.78 -12.15 -8.71
C THR A 389 -15.70 -11.16 -7.54
N LEU A 390 -16.79 -10.46 -7.24
CA LEU A 390 -16.96 -9.62 -6.07
C LEU A 390 -17.99 -10.25 -5.12
N ASN A 391 -17.52 -10.71 -3.96
CA ASN A 391 -18.34 -11.23 -2.89
C ASN A 391 -18.63 -10.11 -1.88
N LEU A 392 -19.91 -9.84 -1.63
CA LEU A 392 -20.37 -8.87 -0.64
C LEU A 392 -20.80 -9.63 0.61
N THR A 393 -19.98 -9.54 1.67
CA THR A 393 -20.06 -10.40 2.85
C THR A 393 -20.29 -9.61 4.14
N GLY A 394 -20.81 -10.27 5.17
CA GLY A 394 -21.06 -9.62 6.46
C GLY A 394 -22.18 -8.57 6.39
N THR A 395 -22.20 -7.62 7.34
CA THR A 395 -23.27 -6.61 7.46
C THR A 395 -22.80 -5.18 7.18
N THR A 396 -21.52 -5.02 6.85
CA THR A 396 -20.85 -3.71 6.70
C THR A 396 -20.30 -3.49 5.31
N ALA A 397 -20.44 -4.48 4.41
CA ALA A 397 -20.00 -4.36 3.04
C ALA A 397 -20.68 -3.16 2.37
N ARG A 398 -19.86 -2.26 1.83
CA ARG A 398 -20.32 -1.10 1.05
C ARG A 398 -19.52 -0.99 -0.23
N VAL A 399 -20.19 -0.53 -1.28
CA VAL A 399 -19.58 -0.13 -2.56
C VAL A 399 -20.18 1.21 -2.94
N ILE A 400 -19.42 2.27 -2.74
CA ILE A 400 -19.82 3.66 -2.97
C ILE A 400 -19.33 4.04 -4.38
N GLY A 401 -20.12 3.71 -5.40
CA GLY A 401 -19.74 3.88 -6.80
C GLY A 401 -20.41 2.85 -7.68
N ASP A 402 -20.23 2.99 -9.00
CA ASP A 402 -20.77 2.02 -9.97
C ASP A 402 -19.91 0.76 -10.01
N VAL A 403 -20.54 -0.38 -10.24
CA VAL A 403 -19.85 -1.67 -10.42
C VAL A 403 -19.98 -2.10 -11.87
N SER A 404 -18.85 -2.28 -12.54
CA SER A 404 -18.78 -2.72 -13.94
C SER A 404 -17.93 -3.97 -14.10
N GLY A 405 -18.25 -4.80 -15.07
CA GLY A 405 -17.55 -6.05 -15.35
C GLY A 405 -17.60 -6.46 -16.81
N ALA A 406 -16.70 -7.34 -17.20
CA ALA A 406 -16.68 -7.98 -18.51
C ALA A 406 -17.35 -9.37 -18.43
N ALA A 407 -17.37 -10.10 -19.55
CA ALA A 407 -17.80 -11.50 -19.55
C ALA A 407 -17.02 -12.31 -18.49
N GLY A 408 -17.73 -13.12 -17.71
CA GLY A 408 -17.19 -13.86 -16.56
C GLY A 408 -17.18 -13.09 -15.24
N SER A 409 -17.52 -11.79 -15.21
CA SER A 409 -17.68 -11.07 -13.94
C SER A 409 -18.86 -11.58 -13.13
N ILE A 410 -18.68 -11.66 -11.82
CA ILE A 410 -19.72 -12.12 -10.89
C ILE A 410 -19.79 -11.14 -9.74
N VAL A 411 -21.00 -10.70 -9.39
CA VAL A 411 -21.29 -10.08 -8.09
C VAL A 411 -22.14 -11.05 -7.31
N ASP A 412 -21.75 -11.37 -6.08
CA ASP A 412 -22.46 -12.30 -5.21
C ASP A 412 -22.74 -11.67 -3.83
N VAL A 413 -24.02 -11.45 -3.53
CA VAL A 413 -24.47 -10.92 -2.23
C VAL A 413 -24.68 -12.08 -1.26
N GLN A 414 -23.72 -12.26 -0.35
CA GLN A 414 -23.74 -13.29 0.69
C GLN A 414 -24.12 -12.74 2.06
N GLY A 415 -23.92 -11.44 2.28
CA GLY A 415 -24.24 -10.70 3.49
C GLY A 415 -25.50 -9.84 3.38
N THR A 416 -25.54 -8.76 4.15
CA THR A 416 -26.52 -7.67 4.00
C THR A 416 -25.90 -6.55 3.20
N PHE A 417 -26.55 -6.14 2.12
CA PHE A 417 -26.04 -5.10 1.23
C PHE A 417 -27.16 -4.19 0.74
N THR A 418 -26.86 -2.89 0.64
CA THR A 418 -27.71 -1.90 -0.01
C THR A 418 -26.93 -1.33 -1.20
N SER A 419 -27.50 -1.39 -2.39
CA SER A 419 -26.84 -0.82 -3.57
C SER A 419 -26.71 0.70 -3.43
N GLU A 420 -25.50 1.25 -3.56
CA GLU A 420 -25.24 2.70 -3.59
C GLU A 420 -24.82 3.20 -4.98
N GLY A 421 -24.85 2.31 -5.98
CA GLY A 421 -24.57 2.59 -7.39
C GLY A 421 -25.16 1.50 -8.29
N THR A 422 -25.02 1.68 -9.61
CA THR A 422 -25.53 0.74 -10.60
C THR A 422 -24.61 -0.47 -10.78
N PHE A 423 -25.18 -1.57 -11.29
CA PHE A 423 -24.41 -2.76 -11.64
C PHE A 423 -24.49 -3.03 -13.13
N ASN A 424 -23.34 -3.24 -13.77
CA ASN A 424 -23.22 -3.67 -15.16
C ASN A 424 -22.17 -4.79 -15.26
N VAL A 425 -22.62 -6.03 -15.07
CA VAL A 425 -21.76 -7.22 -14.91
C VAL A 425 -22.28 -8.37 -15.76
N ASP A 426 -21.58 -9.50 -15.74
CA ASP A 426 -22.06 -10.69 -16.44
C ASP A 426 -23.10 -11.43 -15.62
N THR A 427 -22.79 -11.80 -14.37
CA THR A 427 -23.73 -12.45 -13.46
C THR A 427 -23.91 -11.65 -12.18
N PHE A 428 -25.15 -11.53 -11.71
CA PHE A 428 -25.46 -10.96 -10.40
C PHE A 428 -26.25 -11.96 -9.56
N GLY A 429 -25.75 -12.31 -8.39
CA GLY A 429 -26.32 -13.31 -7.49
C GLY A 429 -26.67 -12.72 -6.13
N VAL A 430 -27.78 -13.19 -5.56
CA VAL A 430 -28.07 -13.08 -4.13
C VAL A 430 -28.11 -14.48 -3.57
N ALA A 431 -27.10 -14.84 -2.78
CA ALA A 431 -26.95 -16.17 -2.22
C ALA A 431 -28.02 -16.47 -1.15
N SER A 432 -28.17 -17.75 -0.80
CA SER A 432 -29.06 -18.14 0.29
C SER A 432 -28.60 -17.53 1.61
N GLY A 433 -29.53 -16.87 2.31
CA GLY A 433 -29.24 -16.09 3.52
C GLY A 433 -28.70 -14.67 3.25
N GLY A 434 -28.35 -14.35 2.00
CA GLY A 434 -28.03 -12.99 1.57
C GLY A 434 -29.27 -12.10 1.56
N SER A 435 -29.09 -10.82 1.88
CA SER A 435 -30.14 -9.80 1.90
C SER A 435 -29.68 -8.58 1.11
N LEU A 436 -30.39 -8.28 0.03
CA LEU A 436 -30.12 -7.14 -0.85
C LEU A 436 -31.26 -6.14 -0.75
N THR A 437 -30.98 -4.89 -0.38
CA THR A 437 -31.86 -3.76 -0.69
C THR A 437 -31.38 -3.12 -1.98
N LEU A 438 -32.15 -3.32 -3.05
CA LEU A 438 -31.81 -2.90 -4.40
C LEU A 438 -32.49 -1.56 -4.71
N GLY A 439 -31.72 -0.48 -4.60
CA GLY A 439 -32.14 0.88 -4.92
C GLY A 439 -31.69 1.39 -6.29
N HIS A 440 -30.95 0.58 -7.06
CA HIS A 440 -30.40 0.96 -8.37
C HIS A 440 -30.60 -0.16 -9.40
N ASP A 441 -30.55 0.21 -10.68
CA ASP A 441 -30.70 -0.74 -11.79
C ASP A 441 -29.52 -1.71 -11.90
N VAL A 442 -29.83 -2.91 -12.39
CA VAL A 442 -28.86 -3.99 -12.64
C VAL A 442 -28.89 -4.35 -14.12
N THR A 443 -27.73 -4.40 -14.75
CA THR A 443 -27.49 -5.02 -16.05
C THR A 443 -26.64 -6.27 -15.82
N ALA A 444 -27.18 -7.44 -16.16
CA ALA A 444 -26.51 -8.73 -16.02
C ALA A 444 -26.69 -9.56 -17.29
N THR A 445 -25.63 -9.72 -18.10
CA THR A 445 -25.73 -10.37 -19.41
C THR A 445 -26.03 -11.87 -19.35
N SER A 446 -25.58 -12.54 -18.29
CA SER A 446 -25.91 -13.93 -17.96
C SER A 446 -27.03 -14.03 -16.90
N GLY A 447 -27.67 -12.90 -16.59
CA GLY A 447 -28.84 -12.82 -15.74
C GLY A 447 -28.57 -12.63 -14.25
N VAL A 448 -29.67 -12.42 -13.54
CA VAL A 448 -29.74 -12.22 -12.10
C VAL A 448 -30.34 -13.47 -11.45
N THR A 449 -29.71 -14.00 -10.40
CA THR A 449 -30.26 -15.10 -9.61
C THR A 449 -30.48 -14.67 -8.16
N ASN A 450 -31.68 -14.90 -7.64
CA ASN A 450 -32.03 -14.63 -6.25
C ASN A 450 -32.39 -15.92 -5.51
N ALA A 451 -31.51 -16.36 -4.61
CA ALA A 451 -31.75 -17.45 -3.65
C ALA A 451 -31.90 -16.96 -2.19
N GLY A 452 -31.79 -15.64 -1.97
CA GLY A 452 -31.91 -14.98 -0.67
C GLY A 452 -33.11 -14.05 -0.61
N THR A 453 -32.96 -12.88 -0.02
CA THR A 453 -34.00 -11.84 0.01
C THR A 453 -33.56 -10.63 -0.80
N VAL A 454 -34.39 -10.22 -1.76
CA VAL A 454 -34.23 -8.96 -2.48
C VAL A 454 -35.38 -8.05 -2.09
N ASP A 455 -35.08 -6.84 -1.65
CA ASP A 455 -36.03 -5.78 -1.36
C ASP A 455 -35.83 -4.65 -2.37
N ILE A 456 -36.86 -4.33 -3.14
CA ILE A 456 -36.85 -3.25 -4.13
C ILE A 456 -37.54 -1.97 -3.65
N GLY A 457 -38.08 -1.97 -2.42
CA GLY A 457 -38.85 -0.86 -1.86
C GLY A 457 -40.02 -0.43 -2.76
N GLY A 458 -40.30 0.87 -2.79
CA GLY A 458 -41.29 1.49 -3.68
C GLY A 458 -40.69 2.09 -4.95
N GLY A 459 -41.49 2.21 -6.01
CA GLY A 459 -41.05 2.72 -7.32
C GLY A 459 -40.68 1.59 -8.29
N THR A 460 -39.89 1.88 -9.32
CA THR A 460 -39.52 0.88 -10.33
C THR A 460 -38.02 0.66 -10.33
N ILE A 461 -37.60 -0.61 -10.22
CA ILE A 461 -36.21 -1.05 -10.38
C ILE A 461 -36.11 -1.92 -11.62
N SER A 462 -35.11 -1.66 -12.46
CA SER A 462 -34.93 -2.39 -13.72
C SER A 462 -33.80 -3.43 -13.62
N ILE A 463 -34.08 -4.63 -14.12
CA ILE A 463 -33.09 -5.65 -14.45
C ILE A 463 -33.02 -5.74 -15.98
N THR A 464 -31.87 -5.36 -16.55
CA THR A 464 -31.53 -5.63 -17.94
C THR A 464 -30.85 -7.00 -18.03
N GLY A 465 -31.59 -7.99 -18.51
CA GLY A 465 -31.20 -9.40 -18.51
C GLY A 465 -32.37 -10.30 -18.07
N ASP A 466 -32.07 -11.57 -17.85
CA ASP A 466 -33.00 -12.52 -17.25
C ASP A 466 -32.96 -12.43 -15.72
N TYR A 467 -34.07 -12.76 -15.07
CA TYR A 467 -34.18 -12.86 -13.61
C TYR A 467 -34.66 -14.25 -13.22
N THR A 468 -33.97 -14.92 -12.30
CA THR A 468 -34.38 -16.21 -11.74
C THR A 468 -34.56 -16.08 -10.23
N GLN A 469 -35.77 -16.29 -9.75
CA GLN A 469 -36.07 -16.47 -8.34
C GLN A 469 -35.91 -17.94 -7.96
N ALA A 470 -34.71 -18.28 -7.49
CA ALA A 470 -34.34 -19.64 -7.11
C ALA A 470 -35.12 -20.12 -5.87
N ALA A 471 -35.08 -21.43 -5.60
CA ALA A 471 -35.74 -22.01 -4.43
C ALA A 471 -35.26 -21.34 -3.13
N GLY A 472 -36.20 -20.90 -2.30
CA GLY A 472 -35.92 -20.14 -1.07
C GLY A 472 -35.69 -18.63 -1.29
N GLY A 473 -35.59 -18.18 -2.54
CA GLY A 473 -35.49 -16.77 -2.89
C GLY A 473 -36.82 -16.03 -2.71
N GLY A 474 -36.79 -14.85 -2.10
CA GLY A 474 -37.93 -13.98 -1.89
C GLY A 474 -37.71 -12.58 -2.46
N LEU A 475 -38.78 -11.96 -2.95
CA LEU A 475 -38.80 -10.56 -3.39
C LEU A 475 -39.73 -9.77 -2.46
N THR A 476 -39.23 -8.67 -1.92
CA THR A 476 -39.97 -7.72 -1.09
C THR A 476 -40.22 -6.46 -1.88
N LEU A 477 -41.43 -5.92 -1.79
CA LEU A 477 -41.84 -4.69 -2.45
C LEU A 477 -42.76 -3.88 -1.54
N ASP A 478 -42.63 -2.56 -1.56
CA ASP A 478 -43.49 -1.66 -0.80
C ASP A 478 -44.83 -1.50 -1.53
N VAL A 479 -45.94 -1.46 -0.80
CA VAL A 479 -47.26 -1.12 -1.38
C VAL A 479 -47.96 -0.08 -0.51
N ALA A 480 -48.10 1.14 -1.06
CA ALA A 480 -48.87 2.22 -0.44
C ALA A 480 -50.26 2.40 -1.09
N SER A 481 -50.38 2.14 -2.39
CA SER A 481 -51.65 2.15 -3.14
C SER A 481 -51.54 1.37 -4.46
N THR A 482 -52.65 1.22 -5.18
CA THR A 482 -52.66 0.58 -6.51
C THR A 482 -51.79 1.30 -7.56
N SER A 483 -51.37 2.54 -7.31
CA SER A 483 -50.51 3.33 -8.20
C SER A 483 -49.18 3.73 -7.58
N ASN A 484 -48.94 3.36 -6.32
CA ASN A 484 -47.70 3.65 -5.60
C ASN A 484 -47.26 2.37 -4.89
N HIS A 485 -46.43 1.61 -5.58
CA HIS A 485 -45.90 0.32 -5.14
C HIS A 485 -44.52 0.08 -5.78
N GLY A 486 -43.81 -0.93 -5.29
CA GLY A 486 -42.61 -1.47 -5.91
C GLY A 486 -42.93 -2.31 -7.14
N THR A 487 -42.19 -2.07 -8.22
CA THR A 487 -42.22 -2.84 -9.47
C THR A 487 -40.81 -3.30 -9.82
N LEU A 488 -40.65 -4.61 -10.01
CA LEU A 488 -39.46 -5.17 -10.65
C LEU A 488 -39.68 -5.27 -12.16
N ALA A 489 -38.95 -4.47 -12.94
CA ALA A 489 -39.02 -4.48 -14.40
C ALA A 489 -37.86 -5.28 -15.01
N VAL A 490 -38.15 -6.43 -15.61
CA VAL A 490 -37.15 -7.33 -16.20
C VAL A 490 -37.21 -7.21 -17.72
N SER A 491 -36.09 -6.93 -18.39
CA SER A 491 -36.10 -6.83 -19.85
C SER A 491 -36.17 -8.21 -20.55
N GLY A 492 -35.69 -9.26 -19.89
CA GLY A 492 -35.68 -10.64 -20.35
C GLY A 492 -36.78 -11.50 -19.75
N VAL A 493 -36.48 -12.77 -19.51
CA VAL A 493 -37.38 -13.73 -18.84
C VAL A 493 -37.29 -13.54 -17.33
N ALA A 494 -38.43 -13.44 -16.65
CA ALA A 494 -38.49 -13.60 -15.20
C ALA A 494 -38.99 -15.00 -14.86
N ASP A 495 -38.09 -15.86 -14.38
CA ASP A 495 -38.40 -17.21 -13.90
C ASP A 495 -38.66 -17.20 -12.40
N ILE A 496 -39.91 -17.46 -12.02
CA ILE A 496 -40.39 -17.56 -10.64
C ILE A 496 -40.86 -18.99 -10.32
N ALA A 497 -40.65 -19.97 -11.21
CA ALA A 497 -41.23 -21.30 -11.09
C ALA A 497 -40.74 -22.08 -9.86
N ALA A 498 -39.53 -21.78 -9.38
CA ALA A 498 -38.92 -22.46 -8.24
C ALA A 498 -39.34 -21.93 -6.87
N SER A 499 -39.80 -20.67 -6.78
CA SER A 499 -40.19 -20.03 -5.53
C SER A 499 -41.52 -19.28 -5.66
N GLY A 500 -41.53 -18.20 -6.46
CA GLY A 500 -42.69 -17.32 -6.60
C GLY A 500 -43.05 -16.60 -5.30
N ALA A 501 -42.12 -16.49 -4.36
CA ALA A 501 -42.34 -15.88 -3.05
C ALA A 501 -42.23 -14.35 -3.13
N LEU A 502 -43.33 -13.69 -2.79
CA LEU A 502 -43.43 -12.24 -2.66
C LEU A 502 -43.73 -11.86 -1.20
N THR A 503 -43.09 -10.81 -0.73
CA THR A 503 -43.38 -10.17 0.54
C THR A 503 -43.85 -8.75 0.26
N VAL A 504 -45.06 -8.42 0.73
CA VAL A 504 -45.65 -7.09 0.59
C VAL A 504 -45.40 -6.34 1.89
N ASP A 505 -44.57 -5.31 1.82
CA ASP A 505 -44.45 -4.35 2.91
C ASP A 505 -45.50 -3.25 2.73
N VAL A 506 -46.54 -3.31 3.56
CA VAL A 506 -47.59 -2.31 3.61
C VAL A 506 -47.12 -1.11 4.43
N SER A 507 -46.44 -0.18 3.77
CA SER A 507 -45.90 1.01 4.40
C SER A 507 -46.88 2.19 4.37
N GLY A 508 -47.17 2.75 5.55
CA GLY A 508 -48.01 3.95 5.71
C GLY A 508 -49.53 3.72 5.71
N ALA A 509 -50.31 4.80 5.59
CA ALA A 509 -51.77 4.71 5.53
C ALA A 509 -52.22 4.27 4.13
N THR A 510 -52.48 2.98 3.95
CA THR A 510 -52.95 2.45 2.67
C THR A 510 -54.41 2.82 2.40
N ASN A 511 -54.67 3.29 1.18
CA ASN A 511 -56.03 3.41 0.64
C ASN A 511 -56.33 2.24 -0.31
N LEU A 512 -56.06 1.02 0.14
CA LEU A 512 -56.35 -0.21 -0.59
C LEU A 512 -57.72 -0.73 -0.15
N ALA A 513 -58.62 -0.90 -1.10
CA ALA A 513 -59.93 -1.52 -0.85
C ALA A 513 -59.85 -3.05 -1.03
N ASP A 514 -60.79 -3.75 -0.43
CA ASP A 514 -61.04 -5.16 -0.74
C ASP A 514 -61.28 -5.35 -2.25
N GLY A 515 -60.58 -6.31 -2.85
CA GLY A 515 -60.58 -6.57 -4.29
C GLY A 515 -59.74 -5.59 -5.13
N ALA A 516 -58.98 -4.66 -4.53
CA ALA A 516 -58.12 -3.77 -5.29
C ALA A 516 -56.98 -4.52 -5.97
N THR A 517 -56.81 -4.28 -7.27
CA THR A 517 -55.69 -4.84 -8.06
C THR A 517 -54.52 -3.86 -8.07
N ILE A 518 -53.35 -4.34 -7.68
CA ILE A 518 -52.07 -3.67 -7.84
C ILE A 518 -51.40 -4.38 -9.03
N ALA A 519 -51.50 -3.75 -10.20
CA ALA A 519 -51.01 -4.34 -11.43
C ALA A 519 -49.49 -4.22 -11.53
N ASP A 520 -48.86 -5.12 -12.27
CA ASP A 520 -47.49 -4.97 -12.77
C ASP A 520 -46.42 -4.86 -11.66
N VAL A 521 -46.55 -5.62 -10.56
CA VAL A 521 -45.50 -5.65 -9.49
C VAL A 521 -44.23 -6.38 -9.95
N ILE A 522 -44.37 -7.27 -10.94
CA ILE A 522 -43.27 -7.74 -11.77
C ILE A 522 -43.69 -7.58 -13.22
N THR A 523 -42.83 -7.01 -14.05
CA THR A 523 -43.00 -6.99 -15.51
C THR A 523 -41.81 -7.66 -16.18
N ALA A 524 -42.03 -8.39 -17.27
CA ALA A 524 -40.99 -9.09 -18.01
C ALA A 524 -41.27 -9.14 -19.51
N ALA A 525 -40.32 -9.61 -20.32
CA ALA A 525 -40.63 -10.06 -21.68
C ALA A 525 -41.52 -11.32 -21.66
N SER A 526 -41.30 -12.19 -20.67
CA SER A 526 -42.17 -13.32 -20.33
C SER A 526 -41.95 -13.79 -18.90
N ILE A 527 -43.00 -14.29 -18.26
CA ILE A 527 -42.92 -14.93 -16.94
C ILE A 527 -42.88 -16.46 -17.10
N ASN A 528 -41.91 -17.13 -16.47
CA ASN A 528 -41.92 -18.58 -16.29
C ASN A 528 -42.36 -18.92 -14.86
N GLY A 529 -43.37 -19.78 -14.71
CA GLY A 529 -44.00 -20.11 -13.43
C GLY A 529 -45.44 -19.62 -13.32
N THR A 530 -46.22 -20.24 -12.42
CA THR A 530 -47.65 -19.94 -12.25
C THR A 530 -48.08 -19.81 -10.80
N ALA A 531 -47.26 -20.26 -9.85
CA ALA A 531 -47.56 -20.20 -8.43
C ALA A 531 -46.88 -18.94 -7.85
N VAL A 532 -47.67 -18.08 -7.23
CA VAL A 532 -47.18 -16.92 -6.49
C VAL A 532 -47.66 -17.06 -5.06
N SER A 533 -46.72 -17.16 -4.12
CA SER A 533 -47.01 -17.14 -2.69
C SER A 533 -46.75 -15.74 -2.18
N VAL A 534 -47.72 -15.18 -1.45
CA VAL A 534 -47.62 -13.81 -0.94
C VAL A 534 -47.71 -13.85 0.57
N SER A 535 -46.79 -13.15 1.21
CA SER A 535 -46.86 -12.79 2.62
C SER A 535 -46.87 -11.27 2.76
N ASP A 536 -47.37 -10.77 3.87
CA ASP A 536 -47.46 -9.33 4.11
C ASP A 536 -47.39 -9.01 5.61
N ASN A 537 -47.23 -7.73 5.94
CA ASN A 537 -47.23 -7.21 7.30
C ASN A 537 -48.53 -6.48 7.69
N SER A 538 -49.58 -6.58 6.87
CA SER A 538 -50.85 -5.91 7.13
C SER A 538 -51.66 -6.65 8.18
N ALA A 539 -52.30 -5.90 9.08
CA ALA A 539 -53.22 -6.46 10.06
C ALA A 539 -54.65 -6.63 9.53
N ILE A 540 -54.97 -6.01 8.39
CA ILE A 540 -56.34 -5.84 7.89
C ILE A 540 -56.54 -6.31 6.45
N LEU A 541 -55.45 -6.55 5.71
CA LEU A 541 -55.49 -7.02 4.34
C LEU A 541 -54.65 -8.29 4.24
N ASP A 542 -55.06 -9.20 3.37
CA ASP A 542 -54.25 -10.29 2.85
C ASP A 542 -54.05 -10.05 1.34
N PHE A 543 -52.99 -10.61 0.76
CA PHE A 543 -52.71 -10.45 -0.68
C PHE A 543 -52.63 -11.79 -1.41
N THR A 544 -53.06 -11.80 -2.67
CA THR A 544 -52.86 -12.95 -3.58
C THR A 544 -52.19 -12.47 -4.86
N GLY A 545 -51.18 -13.20 -5.34
CA GLY A 545 -50.49 -12.91 -6.60
C GLY A 545 -50.99 -13.77 -7.76
N VAL A 546 -51.07 -13.18 -8.95
CA VAL A 546 -51.50 -13.86 -10.17
C VAL A 546 -50.57 -13.48 -11.33
N VAL A 547 -50.10 -14.47 -12.07
CA VAL A 547 -49.40 -14.25 -13.34
C VAL A 547 -50.42 -13.88 -14.42
N ASN A 548 -50.27 -12.69 -14.99
CA ASN A 548 -51.14 -12.12 -16.01
C ASN A 548 -50.34 -11.83 -17.29
N GLY A 549 -50.15 -12.86 -18.11
CA GLY A 549 -49.36 -12.77 -19.33
C GLY A 549 -47.87 -12.55 -19.04
N ALA A 550 -47.38 -11.34 -19.31
CA ALA A 550 -45.98 -10.96 -19.10
C ALA A 550 -45.76 -10.17 -17.79
N ALA A 551 -46.75 -10.18 -16.89
CA ALA A 551 -46.71 -9.47 -15.62
C ALA A 551 -47.18 -10.36 -14.46
N VAL A 552 -46.87 -9.94 -13.23
CA VAL A 552 -47.47 -10.43 -11.99
C VAL A 552 -48.26 -9.29 -11.35
N ASP A 553 -49.53 -9.56 -11.06
CA ASP A 553 -50.43 -8.63 -10.36
C ASP A 553 -50.70 -9.12 -8.94
N LEU A 554 -50.94 -8.20 -8.01
CA LEU A 554 -51.48 -8.52 -6.67
C LEU A 554 -52.95 -8.11 -6.58
N THR A 555 -53.73 -8.85 -5.81
CA THR A 555 -55.07 -8.45 -5.38
C THR A 555 -55.12 -8.42 -3.86
N ALA A 556 -55.57 -7.30 -3.31
CA ALA A 556 -55.80 -7.12 -1.88
C ALA A 556 -57.17 -7.70 -1.47
N HIS A 557 -57.23 -8.34 -0.31
CA HIS A 557 -58.45 -8.91 0.26
C HIS A 557 -58.58 -8.44 1.70
N ALA A 558 -59.78 -8.09 2.16
CA ALA A 558 -59.99 -7.81 3.57
C ALA A 558 -59.74 -9.08 4.41
N ASN A 559 -58.86 -8.99 5.41
CA ASN A 559 -58.61 -10.11 6.31
C ASN A 559 -59.90 -10.41 7.10
N SER A 560 -60.24 -11.70 7.21
CA SER A 560 -61.43 -12.20 7.93
C SER A 560 -61.51 -11.78 9.42
N LEU A 561 -60.43 -11.25 10.00
CA LEU A 561 -60.38 -10.70 11.37
C LEU A 561 -60.74 -9.21 11.49
N GLY A 562 -60.92 -8.50 10.36
CA GLY A 562 -61.24 -7.07 10.32
C GLY A 562 -62.72 -6.69 10.39
N THR A 563 -63.62 -7.66 10.59
CA THR A 563 -65.05 -7.39 10.82
C THR A 563 -65.36 -7.43 12.31
N VAL A 564 -65.21 -6.29 12.98
CA VAL A 564 -65.82 -6.01 14.29
C VAL A 564 -66.72 -4.80 14.18
#